data_AF-A0A2S2PE31-F1
#
_entry.id   AF-A0A2S2PE31-F1
#
_cell.length_a   1.000
_cell.length_b   1.000
_cell.length_c   1.000
_cell.angle_alpha   90.00
_cell.angle_beta   90.00
_cell.angle_gamma   90.00
#
_symmetry.space_group_name_H-M   'P 1'
#
loop_
_entity.id
_entity.type
_entity.pdbx_description
1 polymer ?
#
loop_
_entity_poly.entity_id
_entity_poly.type
_entity_poly.pdbx_seq_one_letter_code
_entity_poly.pdbx_strand_id
1 'polypeptide(L)'
;TRQHILGSINKFGFYTIMVDETKDLSKKEQMSFLLRFVDNDFNICEKSIGCYHMKNSNAESLANEIFKILSTNKLDKMNCIGQCYDGASVMSGEFSGVQERIRSEVPHAIYIHCYAHRLNLCLVQTLQNIPYISNFFNTIQDLYKFIMNSQIRYE
;
A
#
# COMPACT_ATOMS: atom_id res chain seq x y z
N THR A 1 -2.20 -15.75 16.31
CA THR A 1 -1.18 -15.08 15.45
C THR A 1 -1.70 -14.64 14.08
N ARG A 2 -2.24 -15.49 13.18
CA ARG A 2 -3.04 -14.98 12.01
C ARG A 2 -4.51 -15.38 12.11
N GLN A 3 -4.76 -16.64 12.45
CA GLN A 3 -6.11 -17.16 12.72
C GLN A 3 -6.84 -16.40 13.83
N HIS A 4 -6.12 -15.94 14.86
CA HIS A 4 -6.71 -15.09 15.89
C HIS A 4 -7.22 -13.76 15.32
N ILE A 5 -6.47 -13.12 14.41
CA ILE A 5 -6.90 -11.86 13.79
C ILE A 5 -8.18 -12.08 12.99
N LEU A 6 -8.20 -13.13 12.17
CA LEU A 6 -9.35 -13.47 11.33
C LEU A 6 -10.57 -13.88 12.18
N GLY A 7 -10.35 -14.59 13.29
CA GLY A 7 -11.40 -14.97 14.24
C GLY A 7 -11.87 -13.81 15.14
N SER A 8 -11.11 -12.72 15.23
CA SER A 8 -11.50 -11.51 15.95
C SER A 8 -12.41 -10.60 15.12
N ILE A 9 -12.54 -10.82 13.81
CA ILE A 9 -13.51 -10.08 12.99
C ILE A 9 -14.90 -10.36 13.55
N ASN A 10 -15.71 -9.31 13.71
CA ASN A 10 -17.05 -9.46 14.26
C ASN A 10 -17.91 -10.42 13.43
N LYS A 11 -19.05 -10.83 14.00
CA LYS A 11 -20.01 -11.73 13.36
C LYS A 11 -20.50 -11.26 11.98
N PHE A 12 -20.49 -9.96 11.70
CA PHE A 12 -20.91 -9.41 10.41
C PHE A 12 -19.85 -9.58 9.32
N GLY A 13 -18.59 -9.77 9.69
CA GLY A 13 -17.53 -10.13 8.76
C GLY A 13 -17.04 -9.01 7.85
N PHE A 14 -17.50 -7.77 8.03
CA PHE A 14 -17.13 -6.64 7.18
C PHE A 14 -15.70 -6.15 7.47
N TYR A 15 -14.97 -5.84 6.41
CA TYR A 15 -13.60 -5.33 6.51
C TYR A 15 -13.24 -4.39 5.37
N THR A 16 -12.16 -3.65 5.57
CA THR A 16 -11.47 -2.85 4.56
C THR A 16 -10.08 -3.43 4.38
N ILE A 17 -9.62 -3.51 3.12
CA ILE A 17 -8.26 -3.90 2.79
C ILE A 17 -7.38 -2.66 2.66
N MET A 18 -6.18 -2.71 3.23
CA MET A 18 -5.15 -1.71 3.03
C MET A 18 -3.91 -2.42 2.52
N VAL A 19 -3.45 -2.02 1.34
CA VAL A 19 -2.34 -2.69 0.67
C VAL A 19 -1.30 -1.65 0.27
N ASP A 20 -0.04 -2.01 0.49
CA ASP A 20 1.09 -1.18 0.10
C ASP A 20 2.16 -2.04 -0.58
N GLU A 21 2.80 -1.46 -1.60
CA GLU A 21 3.89 -2.11 -2.32
C GLU A 21 5.24 -1.59 -1.83
N THR A 22 6.13 -2.53 -1.51
CA THR A 22 7.50 -2.23 -1.12
C THR A 22 8.48 -3.09 -1.89
N LYS A 23 9.74 -2.66 -1.97
CA LYS A 23 10.83 -3.45 -2.55
C LYS A 23 11.75 -3.90 -1.43
N ASP A 24 12.11 -5.18 -1.44
CA ASP A 24 13.10 -5.69 -0.50
C ASP A 24 14.54 -5.40 -0.94
N LEU A 25 15.50 -5.82 -0.10
CA LEU A 25 16.93 -5.65 -0.36
C LEU A 25 17.41 -6.33 -1.65
N SER A 26 16.68 -7.35 -2.12
CA SER A 26 16.96 -8.05 -3.39
C SER A 26 16.21 -7.41 -4.58
N LYS A 27 15.62 -6.22 -4.38
CA LYS A 27 14.79 -5.48 -5.35
C LYS A 27 13.55 -6.25 -5.81
N LYS A 28 13.13 -7.23 -5.01
CA LYS A 28 11.90 -7.99 -5.26
C LYS A 28 10.72 -7.26 -4.64
N GLU A 29 9.64 -7.22 -5.40
CA GLU A 29 8.43 -6.52 -4.96
C GLU A 29 7.64 -7.38 -3.97
N GLN A 30 7.15 -6.72 -2.94
CA GLN A 30 6.36 -7.31 -1.87
C GLN A 30 5.13 -6.46 -1.61
N MET A 31 4.02 -7.14 -1.40
CA MET A 31 2.73 -6.56 -1.06
C MET A 31 2.48 -6.74 0.42
N SER A 32 2.49 -5.65 1.18
CA SER A 32 2.06 -5.63 2.58
C SER A 32 0.55 -5.58 2.62
N PHE A 33 -0.07 -6.53 3.34
CA PHE A 33 -1.53 -6.66 3.39
C PHE A 33 -2.03 -6.47 4.82
N LEU A 34 -2.89 -5.48 5.01
CA LEU A 34 -3.54 -5.17 6.28
C LEU A 34 -5.05 -5.20 6.13
N LEU A 35 -5.72 -5.58 7.21
CA LEU A 35 -7.16 -5.51 7.37
C LEU A 35 -7.50 -4.46 8.41
N ARG A 36 -8.50 -3.65 8.09
CA ARG A 36 -9.22 -2.79 9.03
C ARG A 36 -10.62 -3.34 9.22
N PHE A 37 -10.99 -3.68 10.44
CA PHE A 37 -12.29 -4.28 10.75
C PHE A 37 -12.74 -3.87 12.15
N VAL A 38 -13.95 -4.28 12.51
CA VAL A 38 -14.51 -4.10 13.86
C VAL A 38 -14.53 -5.44 14.56
N ASP A 39 -14.06 -5.50 15.81
CA ASP A 39 -14.10 -6.73 16.62
C ASP A 39 -15.47 -6.95 17.30
N ASN A 40 -15.59 -8.03 18.08
CA ASN A 40 -16.83 -8.34 18.79
C ASN A 40 -17.20 -7.33 19.88
N ASP A 41 -16.23 -6.54 20.35
CA ASP A 41 -16.40 -5.49 21.36
C ASP A 41 -16.62 -4.11 20.71
N PHE A 42 -16.86 -4.09 19.39
CA PHE A 42 -17.06 -2.89 18.57
C PHE A 42 -15.85 -1.95 18.49
N ASN A 43 -14.64 -2.45 18.75
CA ASN A 43 -13.42 -1.68 18.59
C ASN A 43 -12.91 -1.75 17.15
N ILE A 44 -12.43 -0.62 16.64
CA ILE A 44 -11.75 -0.58 15.34
C ILE A 44 -10.37 -1.20 15.49
N CYS A 45 -10.11 -2.24 14.70
CA CYS A 45 -8.86 -2.98 14.67
C CYS A 45 -8.19 -2.85 13.32
N GLU A 46 -6.89 -2.55 13.33
CA GLU A 46 -6.02 -2.59 12.15
C GLU A 46 -4.93 -3.63 12.38
N LYS A 47 -4.88 -4.67 11.54
CA LYS A 47 -3.94 -5.78 11.70
C LYS A 47 -3.39 -6.23 10.36
N SER A 48 -2.05 -6.36 10.30
CA SER A 48 -1.39 -7.00 9.18
C SER A 48 -1.67 -8.49 9.17
N ILE A 49 -2.05 -9.02 8.01
CA ILE A 49 -2.16 -10.46 7.78
C ILE A 49 -0.91 -11.02 7.09
N GLY A 50 -0.02 -10.18 6.59
CA GLY A 50 1.31 -10.59 6.13
C GLY A 50 1.87 -9.74 4.99
N CYS A 51 3.07 -10.12 4.56
CA CYS A 51 3.71 -9.63 3.35
C CYS A 51 3.79 -10.76 2.34
N TYR A 52 3.45 -10.46 1.09
CA TYR A 52 3.36 -11.43 0.01
C TYR A 52 4.32 -11.04 -1.11
N HIS A 53 5.10 -11.97 -1.61
CA HIS A 53 6.03 -11.68 -2.69
C HIS A 53 5.29 -11.61 -4.03
N MET A 54 5.43 -10.48 -4.75
CA MET A 54 4.82 -10.27 -6.05
C MET A 54 5.81 -10.63 -7.15
N LYS A 55 5.34 -11.43 -8.12
CA LYS A 55 6.12 -11.72 -9.34
C LYS A 55 6.07 -10.57 -10.33
N ASN A 56 4.93 -9.89 -10.41
CA ASN A 56 4.64 -8.77 -11.32
C ASN A 56 3.89 -7.69 -10.55
N SER A 57 4.14 -6.42 -10.86
CA SER A 57 3.47 -5.23 -10.30
C SER A 57 2.61 -4.50 -11.34
N ASN A 58 1.99 -5.25 -12.26
CA ASN A 58 0.91 -4.69 -13.07
C ASN A 58 -0.42 -4.82 -12.31
N ALA A 59 -1.34 -3.89 -12.58
CA ALA A 59 -2.60 -3.78 -11.84
C ALA A 59 -3.43 -5.08 -11.83
N GLU A 60 -3.35 -5.86 -12.92
CA GLU A 60 -4.03 -7.15 -13.03
C GLU A 60 -3.48 -8.20 -12.08
N SER A 61 -2.16 -8.37 -12.08
CA SER A 61 -1.47 -9.35 -11.22
C SER A 61 -1.72 -9.04 -9.75
N LEU A 62 -1.68 -7.76 -9.39
CA LEU A 62 -1.91 -7.28 -8.03
C LEU A 62 -3.35 -7.51 -7.57
N ALA A 63 -4.35 -7.14 -8.39
CA ALA A 63 -5.75 -7.39 -8.07
C ALA A 63 -6.05 -8.90 -7.92
N ASN A 64 -5.52 -9.72 -8.83
CA ASN A 64 -5.66 -11.18 -8.75
C ASN A 64 -5.03 -11.76 -7.49
N GLU A 65 -3.85 -11.26 -7.10
CA GLU A 65 -3.19 -11.72 -5.89
C GLU A 65 -3.92 -11.25 -4.63
N ILE A 66 -4.51 -10.04 -4.62
CA ILE A 66 -5.40 -9.58 -3.54
C ILE A 66 -6.57 -10.55 -3.37
N PHE A 67 -7.28 -10.91 -4.45
CA PHE A 67 -8.37 -11.88 -4.38
C PHE A 67 -7.91 -13.27 -3.94
N LYS A 68 -6.73 -13.70 -4.36
CA LYS A 68 -6.11 -14.96 -3.92
C LYS A 68 -5.76 -14.94 -2.43
N ILE A 69 -5.28 -13.82 -1.90
CA ILE A 69 -5.00 -13.64 -0.48
C ILE A 69 -6.32 -13.70 0.32
N LEU A 70 -7.38 -13.03 -0.14
CA LEU A 70 -8.70 -13.09 0.49
C LEU A 70 -9.23 -14.52 0.54
N SER A 71 -9.22 -15.23 -0.59
CA SER A 71 -9.72 -16.61 -0.67
C SER A 71 -8.89 -17.58 0.18
N THR A 72 -7.57 -17.45 0.19
CA THR A 72 -6.66 -18.27 1.02
C THR A 72 -6.94 -18.09 2.51
N ASN A 73 -7.32 -16.87 2.92
CA ASN A 73 -7.68 -16.56 4.30
C ASN A 73 -9.17 -16.79 4.62
N LYS A 74 -9.95 -17.36 3.68
CA LYS A 74 -11.40 -17.60 3.80
C LYS A 74 -12.19 -16.32 4.10
N LEU A 75 -11.73 -15.19 3.58
CA LEU A 75 -12.44 -13.92 3.64
C LEU A 75 -13.32 -13.80 2.40
N ASP A 76 -14.61 -13.54 2.62
CA ASP A 76 -15.53 -13.29 1.52
C ASP A 76 -15.25 -11.90 0.94
N LYS A 77 -14.89 -11.86 -0.35
CA LYS A 77 -14.66 -10.60 -1.08
C LYS A 77 -15.87 -9.66 -1.03
N MET A 78 -17.09 -10.20 -0.94
CA MET A 78 -18.31 -9.40 -0.86
C MET A 78 -18.47 -8.68 0.48
N ASN A 79 -17.75 -9.08 1.53
CA ASN A 79 -17.72 -8.36 2.79
C ASN A 79 -16.66 -7.23 2.82
N CYS A 80 -15.90 -7.06 1.73
CA CYS A 80 -15.00 -5.94 1.58
C CYS A 80 -15.80 -4.65 1.31
N ILE A 81 -15.75 -3.69 2.22
CA ILE A 81 -16.47 -2.40 2.10
C ILE A 81 -15.55 -1.24 1.70
N GLY A 82 -14.24 -1.48 1.67
CA GLY A 82 -13.27 -0.45 1.37
C GLY A 82 -11.92 -1.02 0.92
N GLN A 83 -11.21 -0.23 0.13
CA GLN A 83 -9.89 -0.54 -0.40
C GLN A 83 -9.00 0.70 -0.31
N CYS A 84 -7.81 0.58 0.27
CA CYS A 84 -6.92 1.70 0.55
C CYS A 84 -5.50 1.45 0.04
N TYR A 85 -5.04 2.29 -0.89
CA TYR A 85 -3.73 2.18 -1.56
C TYR A 85 -3.10 3.56 -1.78
N ASP A 86 -1.84 3.61 -2.22
CA ASP A 86 -1.19 4.84 -2.65
C ASP A 86 -1.79 5.45 -3.93
N GLY A 87 -1.24 6.59 -4.35
CA GLY A 87 -1.65 7.32 -5.54
C GLY A 87 -0.94 6.88 -6.82
N ALA A 88 -0.19 5.78 -6.82
CA ALA A 88 0.46 5.29 -8.03
C ALA A 88 -0.60 4.92 -9.08
N SER A 89 -0.33 5.16 -10.36
CA SER A 89 -1.30 4.90 -11.44
C SER A 89 -1.73 3.43 -11.51
N VAL A 90 -0.83 2.51 -11.17
CA VAL A 90 -1.10 1.07 -11.08
C VAL A 90 -2.14 0.76 -10.01
N MET A 91 -2.10 1.46 -8.87
CA MET A 91 -3.02 1.22 -7.75
C MET A 91 -4.31 2.02 -7.90
N SER A 92 -4.17 3.32 -8.13
CA SER A 92 -5.24 4.33 -8.10
C SER A 92 -5.88 4.63 -9.46
N GLY A 93 -5.40 4.03 -10.55
CA GLY A 93 -5.91 4.31 -11.90
C GLY A 93 -7.41 4.03 -12.04
N GLU A 94 -8.16 5.02 -12.54
CA GLU A 94 -9.63 4.98 -12.67
C GLU A 94 -10.14 3.96 -13.69
N PHE A 95 -9.37 3.67 -14.74
CA PHE A 95 -9.82 2.77 -15.83
C PHE A 95 -9.17 1.39 -15.80
N SER A 96 -7.95 1.29 -15.26
CA SER A 96 -7.13 0.08 -15.36
C SER A 96 -6.32 -0.23 -14.11
N GLY A 97 -6.45 0.59 -13.07
CA GLY A 97 -5.74 0.40 -11.80
C GLY A 97 -6.33 -0.74 -10.98
N VAL A 98 -5.63 -1.10 -9.90
CA VAL A 98 -6.11 -2.09 -8.91
C VAL A 98 -7.47 -1.66 -8.36
N GLN A 99 -7.66 -0.35 -8.09
CA GLN A 99 -8.91 0.14 -7.54
C GLN A 99 -10.13 -0.16 -8.40
N GLU A 100 -10.01 0.01 -9.71
CA GLU A 100 -11.09 -0.22 -10.66
C GLU A 100 -11.35 -1.72 -10.82
N ARG A 101 -10.29 -2.52 -10.90
CA ARG A 101 -10.39 -3.98 -11.01
C ARG A 101 -11.04 -4.63 -9.78
N ILE A 102 -10.81 -4.07 -8.59
CA ILE A 102 -11.49 -4.53 -7.38
C ILE A 102 -12.93 -4.04 -7.37
N ARG A 103 -13.17 -2.79 -7.76
CA ARG A 103 -14.51 -2.20 -7.80
C ARG A 103 -15.41 -2.87 -8.83
N SER A 104 -14.89 -3.35 -9.95
CA SER A 104 -15.67 -4.10 -10.94
C SER A 104 -16.23 -5.41 -10.39
N GLU A 105 -15.51 -6.03 -9.45
CA GLU A 105 -15.89 -7.29 -8.79
C GLU A 105 -16.65 -7.09 -7.47
N VAL A 106 -16.35 -6.00 -6.77
CA VAL A 106 -16.92 -5.62 -5.47
C VAL A 106 -17.34 -4.13 -5.53
N PRO A 107 -18.49 -3.81 -6.14
CA PRO A 107 -18.87 -2.42 -6.47
C PRO A 107 -19.01 -1.48 -5.26
N HIS A 108 -19.28 -2.02 -4.08
CA HIS A 108 -19.40 -1.28 -2.83
C HIS A 108 -18.08 -1.10 -2.08
N ALA A 109 -16.97 -1.69 -2.55
CA ALA A 109 -15.65 -1.48 -1.96
C ALA A 109 -15.07 -0.11 -2.39
N ILE A 110 -15.26 0.89 -1.54
CA ILE A 110 -14.87 2.28 -1.84
C ILE A 110 -13.34 2.43 -1.84
N TYR A 111 -12.80 3.04 -2.87
CA TYR A 111 -11.39 3.43 -2.92
C TYR A 111 -11.08 4.64 -2.04
N ILE A 112 -10.04 4.49 -1.23
CA ILE A 112 -9.50 5.52 -0.35
C ILE A 112 -8.02 5.71 -0.70
N HIS A 113 -7.68 6.90 -1.16
CA HIS A 113 -6.28 7.26 -1.38
C HIS A 113 -5.57 7.45 -0.03
N CYS A 114 -4.50 6.68 0.18
CA CYS A 114 -3.67 6.69 1.38
C CYS A 114 -3.36 8.11 1.87
N TYR A 115 -3.84 8.43 3.07
CA TYR A 115 -3.67 9.75 3.66
C TYR A 115 -2.21 10.08 3.97
N ALA A 116 -1.40 9.09 4.36
CA ALA A 116 0.04 9.30 4.55
C ALA A 116 0.71 9.73 3.25
N HIS A 117 0.38 9.07 2.13
CA HIS A 117 0.90 9.43 0.82
C HIS A 117 0.43 10.82 0.39
N ARG A 118 -0.86 11.14 0.56
CA ARG A 118 -1.41 12.47 0.27
C ARG A 118 -0.74 13.58 1.07
N LEU A 119 -0.50 13.35 2.36
CA LEU A 119 0.19 14.31 3.22
C LEU A 119 1.62 14.52 2.74
N ASN A 120 2.34 13.44 2.43
CA ASN A 120 3.70 13.52 1.90
C ASN A 120 3.75 14.33 0.59
N LEU A 121 2.82 14.08 -0.35
CA LEU A 121 2.75 14.84 -1.61
C LEU A 121 2.54 16.34 -1.36
N CYS A 122 1.62 16.69 -0.46
CA CYS A 122 1.36 18.09 -0.09
C CYS A 122 2.60 18.76 0.49
N LEU A 123 3.28 18.09 1.42
CA LEU A 123 4.51 18.58 2.03
C LEU A 123 5.62 18.77 0.99
N VAL A 124 5.91 17.75 0.19
CA VAL A 124 6.97 17.81 -0.83
C VAL A 124 6.71 18.94 -1.82
N GLN A 125 5.48 19.08 -2.33
CA GLN A 125 5.12 20.16 -3.25
C GLN A 125 5.25 21.54 -2.61
N THR A 126 4.84 21.68 -1.34
CA THR A 126 4.96 22.96 -0.63
C THR A 126 6.42 23.34 -0.42
N LEU A 127 7.26 22.40 0.01
CA LEU A 127 8.68 22.63 0.28
C LEU A 127 9.49 22.91 -0.98
N GLN A 128 9.15 22.27 -2.11
CA GLN A 128 9.79 22.53 -3.41
C GLN A 128 9.58 23.96 -3.90
N ASN A 129 8.48 24.61 -3.49
CA ASN A 129 8.19 26.00 -3.82
C ASN A 129 8.92 27.01 -2.92
N ILE A 130 9.66 26.56 -1.90
CA ILE A 130 10.45 27.43 -1.01
C ILE A 130 11.92 27.35 -1.45
N PRO A 131 12.49 28.40 -2.09
CA PRO A 131 13.83 28.32 -2.68
C PRO A 131 14.93 27.92 -1.69
N TYR A 132 14.89 28.43 -0.46
CA TYR A 132 15.87 28.10 0.58
C TYR A 132 15.87 26.60 0.93
N ILE A 133 14.69 25.99 1.04
CA ILE A 133 14.53 24.57 1.39
C ILE A 133 14.92 23.71 0.20
N SER A 134 14.47 24.08 -1.01
CA SER A 134 14.84 23.41 -2.24
C SER A 134 16.37 23.39 -2.44
N ASN A 135 17.04 24.53 -2.25
CA ASN A 135 18.50 24.62 -2.34
C ASN A 135 19.21 23.74 -1.30
N PHE A 136 18.71 23.69 -0.06
CA PHE A 136 19.24 22.82 0.98
C PHE A 136 19.18 21.34 0.58
N PHE A 137 18.01 20.85 0.14
CA PHE A 137 17.85 19.46 -0.30
C PHE A 137 18.66 19.15 -1.56
N ASN A 138 18.75 20.07 -2.51
CA ASN A 138 19.60 19.92 -3.71
C ASN A 138 21.08 19.77 -3.31
N THR A 139 21.57 20.60 -2.40
CA THR A 139 22.96 20.54 -1.91
C THR A 139 23.26 19.19 -1.26
N ILE A 140 22.36 18.69 -0.40
CA ILE A 140 22.51 17.36 0.22
C ILE A 140 22.49 16.26 -0.84
N GLN A 141 21.59 16.35 -1.82
CA GLN A 141 21.46 15.37 -2.89
C GLN A 141 22.71 15.32 -3.77
N ASP A 142 23.34 16.47 -4.02
CA ASP A 142 24.58 16.57 -4.79
C ASP A 142 25.79 16.05 -3.99
N LEU A 143 25.86 16.33 -2.69
CA LEU A 143 26.86 15.72 -1.80
C LEU A 143 26.75 14.20 -1.78
N TYR A 144 25.53 13.67 -1.67
CA TYR A 144 25.28 12.22 -1.71
C TYR A 144 25.75 11.61 -3.04
N LYS A 145 25.40 12.23 -4.18
CA LYS A 145 25.85 11.79 -5.50
C LYS A 145 27.37 11.83 -5.63
N PHE A 146 28.01 12.88 -5.11
CA PHE A 146 29.46 13.01 -5.12
C PHE A 146 30.14 11.88 -4.34
N ILE A 147 29.65 11.57 -3.14
CA ILE A 147 30.18 10.47 -2.32
C ILE A 147 29.95 9.12 -2.99
N MET A 148 28.74 8.85 -3.47
CA MET A 148 28.38 7.56 -4.08
C MET A 148 29.06 7.28 -5.42
N ASN A 149 29.31 8.31 -6.22
CA ASN A 149 29.98 8.19 -7.52
C ASN A 149 31.50 8.41 -7.43
N SER A 150 32.04 8.71 -6.25
CA SER A 150 33.48 8.71 -6.04
C SER A 150 34.00 7.27 -6.15
N GLN A 151 35.15 7.08 -6.81
CA GLN A 151 35.76 5.76 -6.93
C GLN A 151 35.94 5.13 -5.55
N ILE A 152 35.72 3.82 -5.45
CA ILE A 152 36.02 3.02 -4.25
C ILE A 152 37.44 3.40 -3.82
N ARG A 153 37.61 3.96 -2.62
CA ARG A 153 38.93 4.11 -2.04
C ARG A 153 39.46 2.69 -1.85
N TYR A 154 40.43 2.32 -2.68
CA TYR A 154 41.22 1.11 -2.48
C TYR A 154 41.80 1.17 -1.06
N GLU A 155 41.37 0.24 -0.19
CA GLU A 155 42.16 -0.19 0.96
C GLU A 155 43.14 -1.27 0.52
#